data_AF-A0A2E5G3H2-F1
#
_entry.id   AF-A0A2E5G3H2-F1
#
_cell.length_a   1.000
_cell.length_b   1.000
_cell.length_c   1.000
_cell.angle_alpha   90.00
_cell.angle_beta   90.00
_cell.angle_gamma   90.00
#
_symmetry.space_group_name_H-M   'P 1'
#
loop_
_entity.id
_entity.type
_entity.pdbx_description
1 polymer ?
#
loop_
_entity_poly.entity_id
_entity_poly.type
_entity_poly.pdbx_seq_one_letter_code
_entity_poly.pdbx_strand_id
1 'polypeptide(L)'
;MADSMRDGMKGSGARDPQDGHVDLNSTASRWTASSILAVYVITLCIDGTLRRRQVSAEPSFWDLQDTDALVVWLGDMVAGQLMIAAQYLVLGGLVAWAIGRTARGLRPGRILAWAWVVCALLVCAIKPIAAGGYVAPELLLCPMLVSFVGVWLVWELQKGFVAWIWMVPKLAFIFIFLVGGAVAFMAVALEAEPLAFEAAQVTSKHKRRLVSIVRKSHFDRPMGHDSRRLRLSEGEIDLLIAWGLSLGDQGRKARVILDENRATLLACMAVPVVGMGDRYLNFQVTSGINWLDQELDVRIERLQVGRLRLPAIVGRWLSDAMWTQLHRDPDVMEMISSVIKLKVMPDAFEVVYRSGGFGNRVVPSLVARLGAHPDLIEATRSYVHHLIESAPAMPRGEERFGAFLRTAFAFAMQRSARNDPITENRAAIYALALLLGHAKIELLIGPVIDQVAERQAEKDIGRVTLRRRVDWTKHFFVSAALAIMSTGVASDAVGLLKEELDAGWGGSGFSFADLLADRAGTMFALAATRDEYSARQMQQGIVVNFQVGDVFPSARGLPEGVTGQQLAKEFGGTQGEEYKKLEQEIERRLAGCQALR
;
A
#
# COMPACT_ATOMS: atom_id res chain seq x y z
N MET A 1 57.42 32.07 -79.87
CA MET A 1 58.41 30.97 -79.98
C MET A 1 59.21 31.02 -78.69
N ALA A 2 58.81 30.24 -77.69
CA ALA A 2 59.39 28.90 -77.42
C ALA A 2 60.71 29.11 -76.65
N ASP A 3 61.01 28.45 -75.54
CA ASP A 3 60.52 27.17 -75.06
C ASP A 3 61.02 26.98 -73.61
N SER A 4 60.33 26.12 -72.87
CA SER A 4 60.87 25.27 -71.80
C SER A 4 61.74 25.88 -70.66
N MET A 5 61.11 26.07 -69.50
CA MET A 5 61.53 25.53 -68.19
C MET A 5 60.85 26.31 -67.06
N ARG A 6 59.63 25.88 -66.71
CA ARG A 6 58.97 26.30 -65.47
C ARG A 6 58.13 25.14 -64.93
N ASP A 7 58.81 24.04 -64.62
CA ASP A 7 58.25 22.96 -63.81
C ASP A 7 59.02 22.92 -62.49
N GLY A 8 58.44 23.58 -61.49
CA GLY A 8 58.99 23.69 -60.15
C GLY A 8 57.92 24.19 -59.20
N MET A 9 57.49 23.31 -58.30
CA MET A 9 56.57 23.53 -57.17
C MET A 9 55.07 23.55 -57.50
N LYS A 10 54.51 22.35 -57.73
CA LYS A 10 53.12 22.07 -57.37
C LYS A 10 52.99 22.20 -55.85
N GLY A 11 52.17 23.17 -55.44
CA GLY A 11 51.85 23.49 -54.07
C GLY A 11 51.25 22.30 -53.32
N SER A 12 51.77 22.13 -52.10
CA SER A 12 51.17 21.39 -51.00
C SER A 12 49.69 21.73 -50.88
N GLY A 13 48.84 20.72 -51.11
CA GLY A 13 47.43 20.76 -50.73
C GLY A 13 47.32 20.73 -49.22
N ALA A 14 47.29 21.91 -48.62
CA ALA A 14 46.89 22.09 -47.23
C ALA A 14 45.43 21.62 -47.10
N ARG A 15 45.24 20.47 -46.44
CA ARG A 15 43.95 20.11 -45.85
C ARG A 15 43.64 21.17 -44.81
N ASP A 16 42.60 21.94 -45.09
CA ASP A 16 42.00 22.84 -44.11
C ASP A 16 41.30 21.98 -43.04
N PRO A 17 41.68 22.08 -41.74
CA PRO A 17 40.98 21.41 -40.66
C PRO A 17 39.93 22.38 -40.10
N GLN A 18 38.73 22.40 -40.67
CA GLN A 18 37.63 23.17 -40.10
C GLN A 18 36.34 22.37 -39.97
N ASP A 19 35.98 22.20 -38.70
CA ASP A 19 34.65 22.02 -38.13
C ASP A 19 33.91 20.70 -38.37
N GLY A 20 34.06 19.80 -37.38
CA GLY A 20 33.10 18.74 -37.07
C GLY A 20 31.76 19.28 -36.55
N HIS A 21 31.19 20.30 -37.21
CA HIS A 21 29.81 20.72 -36.98
C HIS A 21 28.88 19.74 -37.70
N VAL A 22 28.18 18.90 -36.93
CA VAL A 22 27.13 18.02 -37.44
C VAL A 22 26.07 18.89 -38.12
N ASP A 23 25.99 18.83 -39.45
CA ASP A 23 24.93 19.51 -40.20
C ASP A 23 23.59 18.77 -40.00
N LEU A 24 22.85 19.24 -39.00
CA LEU A 24 21.52 18.75 -38.62
C LEU A 24 20.48 18.92 -39.75
N ASN A 25 20.79 19.68 -40.82
CA ASN A 25 19.90 19.86 -41.96
C ASN A 25 20.21 18.93 -43.15
N SER A 26 21.28 18.13 -43.08
CA SER A 26 21.60 17.15 -44.12
C SER A 26 20.51 16.08 -44.26
N THR A 27 20.33 15.56 -45.48
CA THR A 27 19.35 14.49 -45.74
C THR A 27 19.63 13.25 -44.91
N ALA A 28 20.91 12.88 -44.73
CA ALA A 28 21.33 11.78 -43.85
C ALA A 28 20.96 12.02 -42.37
N SER A 29 21.09 13.27 -41.88
CA SER A 29 20.67 13.62 -40.51
C SER A 29 19.14 13.53 -40.31
N ARG A 30 18.33 13.77 -41.34
CA ARG A 30 16.86 13.66 -41.23
C ARG A 30 16.38 12.22 -41.24
N TRP A 31 17.02 11.36 -42.03
CA TRP A 31 16.73 9.92 -42.03
C TRP A 31 17.09 9.29 -40.69
N THR A 32 18.23 9.65 -40.11
CA THR A 32 18.62 9.20 -38.76
C THR A 32 17.65 9.70 -37.70
N ALA A 33 17.28 10.98 -37.72
CA ALA A 33 16.26 11.54 -36.81
C ALA A 33 14.91 10.83 -36.92
N SER A 34 14.46 10.51 -38.14
CA SER A 34 13.18 9.83 -38.39
C SER A 34 13.21 8.38 -37.89
N SER A 35 14.32 7.67 -38.08
CA SER A 35 14.51 6.33 -37.52
C SER A 35 14.54 6.33 -36.00
N ILE A 36 15.22 7.31 -35.39
CA ILE A 36 15.26 7.47 -33.93
C ILE A 36 13.86 7.81 -33.40
N LEU A 37 13.12 8.70 -34.06
CA LEU A 37 11.74 9.03 -33.72
C LEU A 37 10.83 7.80 -33.79
N ALA A 38 10.94 6.98 -34.84
CA ALA A 38 10.14 5.77 -34.99
C ALA A 38 10.43 4.75 -33.88
N VAL A 39 11.71 4.50 -33.57
CA VAL A 39 12.11 3.63 -32.46
C VAL A 39 11.60 4.19 -31.13
N TYR A 40 11.75 5.49 -30.89
CA TYR A 40 11.33 6.13 -29.65
C TYR A 40 9.80 6.04 -29.43
N VAL A 41 9.00 6.27 -30.48
CA VAL A 41 7.54 6.10 -30.41
C VAL A 41 7.16 4.65 -30.09
N ILE A 42 7.83 3.67 -30.72
CA ILE A 42 7.61 2.25 -30.42
C ILE A 42 7.97 1.94 -28.96
N THR A 43 9.10 2.44 -28.47
CA THR A 43 9.52 2.27 -27.08
C THR A 43 8.52 2.86 -26.10
N LEU A 44 7.96 4.05 -26.36
CA LEU A 44 6.92 4.65 -25.51
C LEU A 44 5.64 3.81 -25.46
N CYS A 45 5.22 3.23 -26.59
CA CYS A 45 4.07 2.32 -26.65
C CYS A 45 4.34 1.01 -25.89
N ILE A 46 5.55 0.45 -25.99
CA ILE A 46 5.95 -0.77 -25.27
C ILE A 46 6.08 -0.51 -23.77
N ASP A 47 6.74 0.57 -23.36
CA ASP A 47 6.88 0.95 -21.93
C ASP A 47 5.49 1.18 -21.30
N GLY A 48 4.60 1.89 -21.98
CA GLY A 48 3.23 2.09 -21.51
C GLY A 48 2.46 0.77 -21.33
N THR A 49 2.63 -0.18 -22.25
CA THR A 49 1.95 -1.49 -22.16
C THR A 49 2.62 -2.45 -21.15
N LEU A 50 3.92 -2.34 -20.90
CA LEU A 50 4.64 -3.12 -19.89
C LEU A 50 4.40 -2.59 -18.48
N ARG A 51 4.38 -1.26 -18.27
CA ARG A 51 3.99 -0.64 -17.00
C ARG A 51 2.58 -1.06 -16.59
N ARG A 52 1.66 -1.23 -17.55
CA ARG A 52 0.32 -1.79 -17.31
C ARG A 52 0.35 -3.22 -16.77
N ARG A 53 1.41 -4.00 -17.02
CA ARG A 53 1.54 -5.40 -16.60
C ARG A 53 2.31 -5.57 -15.28
N GLN A 54 3.21 -4.66 -14.92
CA GLN A 54 3.98 -4.68 -13.66
C GLN A 54 3.19 -4.11 -12.47
N VAL A 55 2.01 -4.69 -12.18
CA VAL A 55 1.05 -4.20 -11.16
C VAL A 55 1.42 -4.61 -9.72
N SER A 56 2.58 -5.22 -9.48
CA SER A 56 2.76 -6.04 -8.26
C SER A 56 3.48 -5.40 -7.07
N ALA A 57 3.81 -4.10 -7.07
CA ALA A 57 4.60 -3.52 -5.98
C ALA A 57 4.43 -2.00 -5.74
N GLU A 58 3.29 -1.40 -6.07
CA GLU A 58 3.00 -0.04 -5.58
C GLU A 58 2.40 -0.12 -4.16
N PRO A 59 2.75 0.83 -3.27
CA PRO A 59 2.21 0.86 -1.91
C PRO A 59 0.68 0.94 -1.95
N SER A 60 0.02 0.14 -1.12
CA SER A 60 -1.43 0.19 -1.00
C SER A 60 -1.85 1.55 -0.44
N PHE A 61 -3.07 2.01 -0.74
CA PHE A 61 -3.65 3.20 -0.10
C PHE A 61 -3.54 3.13 1.45
N TRP A 62 -3.59 1.91 1.99
CA TRP A 62 -3.52 1.64 3.42
C TRP A 62 -2.10 1.72 4.01
N ASP A 63 -1.05 1.83 3.18
CA ASP A 63 0.34 2.00 3.62
C ASP A 63 0.70 3.49 3.79
N LEU A 64 -0.20 4.40 3.41
CA LEU A 64 -0.08 5.86 3.58
C LEU A 64 -0.43 6.33 5.00
N GLN A 65 -0.43 5.40 5.97
CA GLN A 65 -0.65 5.70 7.39
C GLN A 65 0.51 6.50 7.99
N ASP A 66 1.71 6.42 7.41
CA ASP A 66 2.81 7.31 7.76
C ASP A 66 2.75 8.59 6.92
N THR A 67 2.88 9.75 7.58
CA THR A 67 2.95 11.03 6.86
C THR A 67 4.16 11.07 5.94
N ASP A 68 5.27 10.45 6.33
CA ASP A 68 6.47 10.39 5.50
C ASP A 68 6.22 9.53 4.25
N ALA A 69 5.50 8.40 4.40
CA ALA A 69 5.08 7.58 3.26
C ALA A 69 4.11 8.34 2.33
N LEU A 70 3.18 9.13 2.87
CA LEU A 70 2.27 9.97 2.08
C LEU A 70 3.01 11.07 1.31
N VAL A 71 3.98 11.72 1.94
CA VAL A 71 4.82 12.74 1.27
C VAL A 71 5.68 12.12 0.18
N VAL A 72 6.30 10.96 0.44
CA VAL A 72 7.06 10.21 -0.56
C VAL A 72 6.16 9.81 -1.73
N TRP A 73 4.97 9.26 -1.46
CA TRP A 73 4.02 8.88 -2.50
C TRP A 73 3.58 10.07 -3.36
N LEU A 74 3.26 11.22 -2.75
CA LEU A 74 2.97 12.45 -3.49
C LEU A 74 4.19 12.91 -4.31
N GLY A 75 5.39 12.79 -3.76
CA GLY A 75 6.66 13.06 -4.44
C GLY A 75 6.86 12.18 -5.68
N ASP A 76 6.61 10.87 -5.55
CA ASP A 76 6.70 9.90 -6.63
C ASP A 76 5.64 10.16 -7.71
N MET A 77 4.43 10.57 -7.32
CA MET A 77 3.39 10.97 -8.28
C MET A 77 3.86 12.19 -9.10
N VAL A 78 4.43 13.21 -8.45
CA VAL A 78 4.97 14.39 -9.13
C VAL A 78 6.17 14.03 -10.01
N ALA A 79 7.10 13.22 -9.51
CA ALA A 79 8.26 12.76 -10.26
C ALA A 79 7.86 11.96 -11.50
N GLY A 80 6.83 11.11 -11.39
CA GLY A 80 6.23 10.39 -12.51
C GLY A 80 5.70 11.32 -13.59
N GLN A 81 5.00 12.41 -13.21
CA GLN A 81 4.52 13.41 -14.16
C GLN A 81 5.65 14.21 -14.81
N LEU A 82 6.70 14.54 -14.06
CA LEU A 82 7.90 15.19 -14.62
C LEU A 82 8.60 14.30 -15.63
N MET A 83 8.69 12.99 -15.37
CA MET A 83 9.26 12.02 -16.30
C MET A 83 8.41 11.92 -17.58
N ILE A 84 7.08 11.88 -17.44
CA ILE A 84 6.15 11.95 -18.58
C ILE A 84 6.39 13.23 -19.39
N ALA A 85 6.46 14.39 -18.74
CA ALA A 85 6.72 15.66 -19.41
C ALA A 85 8.07 15.62 -20.17
N ALA A 86 9.13 15.11 -19.55
CA ALA A 86 10.43 14.96 -20.20
C ALA A 86 10.37 14.06 -21.45
N GLN A 87 9.60 12.97 -21.43
CA GLN A 87 9.41 12.10 -22.60
C GLN A 87 8.76 12.86 -23.77
N TYR A 88 7.69 13.63 -23.51
CA TYR A 88 7.01 14.39 -24.55
C TYR A 88 7.82 15.61 -25.03
N LEU A 89 8.69 16.17 -24.18
CA LEU A 89 9.66 17.19 -24.59
C LEU A 89 10.63 16.62 -25.64
N VAL A 90 11.18 15.42 -25.37
CA VAL A 90 12.08 14.71 -26.30
C VAL A 90 11.35 14.36 -27.59
N LEU A 91 10.11 13.88 -27.51
CA LEU A 91 9.27 13.59 -28.68
C LEU A 91 9.14 14.82 -29.59
N GLY A 92 8.80 15.98 -29.01
CA GLY A 92 8.69 17.23 -29.74
C GLY A 92 10.00 17.64 -30.42
N GLY A 93 11.12 17.50 -29.71
CA GLY A 93 12.44 17.76 -30.27
C GLY A 93 12.80 16.85 -31.45
N LEU A 94 12.52 15.55 -31.33
CA LEU A 94 12.76 14.56 -32.40
C LEU A 94 11.89 14.84 -33.64
N VAL A 95 10.62 15.25 -33.46
CA VAL A 95 9.74 15.64 -34.57
C VAL A 95 10.29 16.87 -35.30
N ALA A 96 10.74 17.89 -34.58
CA ALA A 96 11.34 19.08 -35.18
C ALA A 96 12.66 18.77 -35.92
N TRP A 97 13.44 17.83 -35.40
CA TRP A 97 14.67 17.38 -36.05
C TRP A 97 14.40 16.58 -37.32
N ALA A 98 13.43 15.65 -37.29
CA ALA A 98 13.05 14.83 -38.44
C ALA A 98 12.50 15.67 -39.60
N ILE A 99 11.70 16.70 -39.31
CA ILE A 99 11.13 17.59 -40.32
C ILE A 99 12.19 18.52 -40.93
N GLY A 100 13.09 19.05 -40.11
CA GLY A 100 14.18 19.93 -40.52
C GLY A 100 13.72 21.29 -41.08
N ARG A 101 14.68 22.19 -41.29
CA ARG A 101 14.39 23.60 -41.62
C ARG A 101 14.13 23.89 -43.10
N THR A 102 14.53 22.99 -43.99
CA THR A 102 14.49 23.16 -45.45
C THR A 102 13.64 22.07 -46.14
N ALA A 103 12.45 21.81 -45.61
CA ALA A 103 11.44 21.04 -46.34
C ALA A 103 10.93 21.88 -47.52
N ARG A 104 11.29 21.48 -48.74
CA ARG A 104 11.00 22.08 -50.07
C ARG A 104 9.93 23.20 -50.08
N GLY A 105 10.36 24.44 -50.29
CA GLY A 105 9.50 25.56 -50.74
C GLY A 105 8.51 26.15 -49.74
N LEU A 106 8.47 25.69 -48.49
CA LEU A 106 7.54 26.19 -47.47
C LEU A 106 8.15 27.32 -46.62
N ARG A 107 7.34 28.34 -46.30
CA ARG A 107 7.74 29.38 -45.35
C ARG A 107 8.03 28.76 -43.97
N PRO A 108 9.04 29.23 -43.23
CA PRO A 108 9.47 28.65 -41.95
C PRO A 108 8.32 28.52 -40.92
N GLY A 109 7.36 29.45 -40.90
CA GLY A 109 6.19 29.36 -40.03
C GLY A 109 5.23 28.19 -40.35
N ARG A 110 5.14 27.76 -41.61
CA ARG A 110 4.32 26.60 -42.00
C ARG A 110 4.95 25.28 -41.59
N ILE A 111 6.28 25.19 -41.62
CA ILE A 111 7.02 24.00 -41.18
C ILE A 111 6.86 23.79 -39.67
N LEU A 112 6.93 24.87 -38.90
CA LEU A 112 6.67 24.84 -37.46
C LEU A 112 5.23 24.39 -37.13
N ALA A 113 4.25 24.91 -37.87
CA ALA A 113 2.85 24.50 -37.73
C ALA A 113 2.65 23.00 -38.07
N TRP A 114 3.32 22.48 -39.09
CA TRP A 114 3.31 21.06 -39.42
C TRP A 114 3.93 20.20 -38.31
N ALA A 115 5.06 20.63 -37.72
CA ALA A 115 5.66 19.94 -36.59
C ALA A 115 4.70 19.86 -35.38
N TRP A 116 3.93 20.92 -35.14
CA TRP A 116 2.91 20.94 -34.09
C TRP A 116 1.75 19.98 -34.37
N VAL A 117 1.27 19.93 -35.62
CA VAL A 117 0.21 18.98 -36.01
C VAL A 117 0.69 17.53 -35.86
N VAL A 118 1.94 17.23 -36.24
CA VAL A 118 2.51 15.88 -36.07
C VAL A 118 2.66 15.51 -34.59
N CYS A 119 3.15 16.42 -33.75
CA CYS A 119 3.22 16.18 -32.30
C CYS A 119 1.83 15.94 -31.69
N ALA A 120 0.85 16.75 -32.07
CA ALA A 120 -0.54 16.60 -31.65
C ALA A 120 -1.10 15.22 -32.00
N LEU A 121 -0.90 14.75 -33.24
CA LEU A 121 -1.34 13.43 -33.69
C LEU A 121 -0.63 12.29 -32.95
N LEU A 122 0.68 12.39 -32.73
CA LEU A 122 1.45 11.39 -31.99
C LEU A 122 1.03 11.30 -30.51
N VAL A 123 0.80 12.44 -29.85
CA VAL A 123 0.29 12.48 -28.48
C VAL A 123 -1.08 11.81 -28.40
N CYS A 124 -2.00 12.13 -29.32
CA CYS A 124 -3.33 11.53 -29.41
C CYS A 124 -3.30 10.03 -29.71
N ALA A 125 -2.26 9.51 -30.37
CA ALA A 125 -2.11 8.09 -30.66
C ALA A 125 -1.48 7.31 -29.49
N ILE A 126 -0.42 7.85 -28.88
CA ILE A 126 0.37 7.15 -27.86
C ILE A 126 -0.35 7.09 -26.51
N LYS A 127 -0.94 8.22 -26.06
CA LYS A 127 -1.54 8.31 -24.72
C LYS A 127 -2.69 7.31 -24.49
N PRO A 128 -3.66 7.15 -25.40
CA PRO A 128 -4.73 6.16 -25.24
C PRO A 128 -4.22 4.72 -25.19
N ILE A 129 -3.20 4.39 -25.99
CA ILE A 129 -2.60 3.04 -26.00
C ILE A 129 -1.91 2.76 -24.66
N ALA A 130 -1.15 3.72 -24.14
CA ALA A 130 -0.48 3.60 -22.84
C ALA A 130 -1.47 3.58 -21.67
N ALA A 131 -2.58 4.32 -21.76
CA ALA A 131 -3.65 4.33 -20.75
C ALA A 131 -4.59 3.13 -20.84
N GLY A 132 -4.54 2.35 -21.94
CA GLY A 132 -5.39 1.18 -22.14
C GLY A 132 -6.85 1.50 -22.48
N GLY A 133 -7.14 2.71 -22.97
CA GLY A 133 -8.51 3.17 -23.23
C GLY A 133 -8.60 4.63 -23.66
N TYR A 134 -9.82 5.17 -23.65
CA TYR A 134 -10.07 6.58 -23.98
C TYR A 134 -9.43 7.51 -22.94
N VAL A 135 -8.77 8.57 -23.39
CA VAL A 135 -8.18 9.61 -22.55
C VAL A 135 -8.90 10.91 -22.86
N ALA A 136 -9.38 11.61 -21.84
CA ALA A 136 -10.07 12.88 -22.01
C ALA A 136 -9.17 13.90 -22.75
N PRO A 137 -9.71 14.71 -23.69
CA PRO A 137 -8.91 15.67 -24.47
C PRO A 137 -8.12 16.66 -23.61
N GLU A 138 -8.64 16.97 -22.43
CA GLU A 138 -8.01 17.88 -21.46
C GLU A 138 -6.68 17.33 -20.92
N LEU A 139 -6.55 16.01 -20.79
CA LEU A 139 -5.33 15.34 -20.32
C LEU A 139 -4.25 15.25 -21.40
N LEU A 140 -4.59 15.54 -22.66
CA LEU A 140 -3.65 15.61 -23.78
C LEU A 140 -2.98 16.99 -23.90
N LEU A 141 -3.59 18.04 -23.33
CA LEU A 141 -3.10 19.43 -23.42
C LEU A 141 -1.69 19.58 -22.85
N CYS A 142 -1.40 19.02 -21.67
CA CYS A 142 -0.09 19.15 -21.06
C CYS A 142 1.02 18.47 -21.88
N PRO A 143 0.90 17.17 -22.26
CA PRO A 143 1.83 16.53 -23.19
C PRO A 143 2.00 17.27 -24.52
N MET A 144 0.91 17.81 -25.08
CA MET A 144 0.96 18.63 -26.31
C MET A 144 1.79 19.90 -26.11
N LEU A 145 1.50 20.69 -25.06
CA LEU A 145 2.25 21.92 -24.76
C LEU A 145 3.73 21.64 -24.53
N VAL A 146 4.06 20.60 -23.78
CA VAL A 146 5.46 20.22 -23.51
C VAL A 146 6.16 19.76 -24.80
N SER A 147 5.48 19.02 -25.67
CA SER A 147 6.03 18.67 -26.99
C SER A 147 6.26 19.90 -27.87
N PHE A 148 5.42 20.93 -27.78
CA PHE A 148 5.64 22.19 -28.50
C PHE A 148 6.87 22.95 -28.00
N VAL A 149 7.14 22.93 -26.69
CA VAL A 149 8.40 23.46 -26.13
C VAL A 149 9.60 22.71 -26.70
N GLY A 150 9.50 21.38 -26.81
CA GLY A 150 10.54 20.55 -27.44
C GLY A 150 10.78 20.91 -28.91
N VAL A 151 9.70 21.13 -29.68
CA VAL A 151 9.77 21.59 -31.08
C VAL A 151 10.46 22.95 -31.16
N TRP A 152 10.08 23.90 -30.30
CA TRP A 152 10.64 25.25 -30.28
C TRP A 152 12.14 25.26 -29.96
N LEU A 153 12.57 24.49 -28.96
CA LEU A 153 13.97 24.35 -28.56
C LEU A 153 14.84 23.88 -29.73
N VAL A 154 14.46 22.78 -30.37
CA VAL A 154 15.22 22.22 -31.50
C VAL A 154 15.20 23.14 -32.71
N TRP A 155 14.08 23.83 -32.96
CA TRP A 155 13.97 24.82 -34.03
C TRP A 155 14.90 26.02 -33.84
N GLU A 156 15.05 26.52 -32.62
CA GLU A 156 16.00 27.60 -32.30
C GLU A 156 17.46 27.14 -32.40
N LEU A 157 17.76 25.89 -32.01
CA LEU A 157 19.09 25.30 -32.16
C LEU A 157 19.51 25.16 -33.63
N GLN A 158 18.55 24.85 -34.53
CA GLN A 158 18.80 24.80 -35.97
C GLN A 158 19.04 26.18 -36.61
N LYS A 159 19.02 27.29 -35.84
CA LYS A 159 19.39 28.63 -36.31
C LYS A 159 20.86 29.00 -36.15
N GLY A 160 21.66 28.11 -35.56
CA GLY A 160 23.10 28.28 -35.39
C GLY A 160 23.49 28.98 -34.08
N PHE A 161 24.80 29.07 -33.84
CA PHE A 161 25.39 29.47 -32.55
C PHE A 161 24.93 30.85 -32.06
N VAL A 162 24.73 31.82 -32.96
CA VAL A 162 24.26 33.17 -32.60
C VAL A 162 22.84 33.13 -32.03
N ALA A 163 21.94 32.34 -32.60
CA ALA A 163 20.58 32.20 -32.08
C ALA A 163 20.53 31.48 -30.73
N TRP A 164 21.47 30.57 -30.49
CA TRP A 164 21.65 29.93 -29.19
C TRP A 164 22.00 30.95 -28.10
N ILE A 165 22.90 31.90 -28.38
CA ILE A 165 23.23 33.00 -27.45
C ILE A 165 21.98 33.84 -27.13
N TRP A 166 21.12 34.12 -28.11
CA TRP A 166 19.85 34.84 -27.91
C TRP A 166 18.73 34.00 -27.27
N MET A 167 18.89 32.67 -27.19
CA MET A 167 17.96 31.75 -26.55
C MET A 167 18.20 31.67 -25.04
N VAL A 168 19.46 31.72 -24.59
CA VAL A 168 19.83 31.70 -23.17
C VAL A 168 19.07 32.73 -22.33
N PRO A 169 18.98 34.04 -22.69
CA PRO A 169 18.21 35.00 -21.91
C PRO A 169 16.70 34.72 -21.93
N LYS A 170 16.15 34.11 -22.99
CA LYS A 170 14.73 33.70 -23.04
C LYS A 170 14.47 32.53 -22.09
N LEU A 171 15.36 31.54 -22.07
CA LEU A 171 15.28 30.42 -21.13
C LEU A 171 15.48 30.88 -19.69
N ALA A 172 16.43 31.79 -19.45
CA ALA A 172 16.62 32.41 -18.14
C ALA A 172 15.37 33.19 -17.71
N PHE A 173 14.74 33.94 -18.61
CA PHE A 173 13.48 34.63 -18.31
C PHE A 173 12.35 33.66 -18.00
N ILE A 174 12.18 32.59 -18.79
CA ILE A 174 11.19 31.54 -18.52
C ILE A 174 11.47 30.87 -17.17
N PHE A 175 12.72 30.55 -16.87
CA PHE A 175 13.12 29.96 -15.60
C PHE A 175 12.83 30.89 -14.42
N ILE A 176 13.21 32.17 -14.51
CA ILE A 176 12.91 33.19 -13.49
C ILE A 176 11.40 33.35 -13.33
N PHE A 177 10.64 33.34 -14.42
CA PHE A 177 9.18 33.43 -14.37
C PHE A 177 8.56 32.20 -13.71
N LEU A 178 9.05 30.99 -14.01
CA LEU A 178 8.59 29.75 -13.38
C LEU A 178 8.94 29.70 -11.89
N VAL A 179 10.18 30.06 -11.53
CA VAL A 179 10.63 30.12 -10.13
C VAL A 179 9.86 31.20 -9.37
N GLY A 180 9.72 32.40 -9.94
CA GLY A 180 8.93 33.48 -9.36
C GLY A 180 7.46 33.11 -9.20
N GLY A 181 6.89 32.42 -10.19
CA GLY A 181 5.54 31.86 -10.13
C GLY A 181 5.38 30.79 -9.04
N ALA A 182 6.35 29.89 -8.90
CA ALA A 182 6.36 28.87 -7.84
C ALA A 182 6.50 29.49 -6.45
N VAL A 183 7.35 30.50 -6.29
CA VAL A 183 7.50 31.26 -5.03
C VAL A 183 6.21 32.02 -4.69
N ALA A 184 5.61 32.71 -5.67
CA ALA A 184 4.34 33.39 -5.49
C ALA A 184 3.20 32.41 -5.15
N PHE A 185 3.17 31.25 -5.82
CA PHE A 185 2.24 30.17 -5.52
C PHE A 185 2.40 29.70 -4.06
N MET A 186 3.63 29.39 -3.63
CA MET A 186 3.92 28.97 -2.25
C MET A 186 3.51 30.05 -1.24
N ALA A 187 3.77 31.32 -1.52
CA ALA A 187 3.41 32.43 -0.64
C ALA A 187 1.89 32.62 -0.49
N VAL A 188 1.09 32.27 -1.51
CA VAL A 188 -0.39 32.35 -1.47
C VAL A 188 -1.01 31.07 -0.93
N ALA A 189 -0.36 29.92 -1.14
CA ALA A 189 -0.81 28.61 -0.66
C ALA A 189 -0.56 28.43 0.85
N LEU A 190 0.56 28.95 1.37
CA LEU A 190 0.90 28.89 2.78
C LEU A 190 0.21 30.00 3.57
N GLU A 191 -0.59 29.60 4.55
CA GLU A 191 -1.30 30.50 5.45
C GLU A 191 -0.63 30.56 6.83
N ALA A 192 -0.90 31.62 7.58
CA ALA A 192 -0.35 31.80 8.94
C ALA A 192 -1.14 31.02 10.00
N GLU A 193 -2.41 30.73 9.73
CA GLU A 193 -3.32 30.09 10.69
C GLU A 193 -3.89 28.80 10.09
N PRO A 194 -4.07 27.75 10.91
CA PRO A 194 -4.75 26.55 10.48
C PRO A 194 -6.26 26.80 10.34
N LEU A 195 -6.95 25.98 9.55
CA LEU A 195 -8.42 26.01 9.47
C LEU A 195 -9.08 25.90 10.86
N ALA A 196 -10.16 26.66 11.06
CA ALA A 196 -10.86 26.81 12.34
C ALA A 196 -11.79 25.61 12.68
N PHE A 197 -11.22 24.41 12.80
CA PHE A 197 -11.89 23.23 13.35
C PHE A 197 -10.95 22.42 14.23
N GLU A 198 -11.50 21.65 15.17
CA GLU A 198 -10.72 20.80 16.06
C GLU A 198 -10.31 19.49 15.36
N ALA A 199 -9.10 19.02 15.62
CA ALA A 199 -8.65 17.73 15.14
C ALA A 199 -9.44 16.61 15.83
N ALA A 200 -9.91 15.63 15.06
CA ALA A 200 -10.53 14.45 15.63
C ALA A 200 -9.48 13.68 16.46
N GLN A 201 -9.62 13.70 17.79
CA GLN A 201 -8.70 12.97 18.65
C GLN A 201 -8.99 11.48 18.63
N VAL A 202 -8.05 10.70 18.09
CA VAL A 202 -8.18 9.25 17.99
C VAL A 202 -7.86 8.61 19.36
N THR A 203 -8.85 8.56 20.24
CA THR A 203 -8.74 7.87 21.53
C THR A 203 -9.08 6.38 21.41
N SER A 204 -8.62 5.55 22.36
CA SER A 204 -9.00 4.13 22.44
C SER A 204 -10.51 3.89 22.58
N LYS A 205 -11.29 4.90 23.04
CA LYS A 205 -12.76 4.84 23.07
C LYS A 205 -13.36 5.03 21.67
N HIS A 206 -12.79 5.94 20.87
CA HIS A 206 -13.22 6.20 19.50
C HIS A 206 -12.89 5.03 18.56
N LYS A 207 -11.71 4.41 18.72
CA LYS A 207 -11.35 3.17 18.01
C LYS A 207 -12.36 2.05 18.27
N ARG A 208 -12.74 1.83 19.54
CA ARG A 208 -13.77 0.85 19.93
C ARG A 208 -15.13 1.13 19.31
N ARG A 209 -15.53 2.41 19.24
CA ARG A 209 -16.81 2.81 18.63
C ARG A 209 -16.83 2.50 17.14
N LEU A 210 -15.78 2.85 16.39
CA LEU A 210 -15.66 2.54 14.96
C LEU A 210 -15.76 1.04 14.68
N VAL A 211 -15.00 0.22 15.41
CA VAL A 211 -15.07 -1.24 15.31
C VAL A 211 -16.49 -1.75 15.60
N SER A 212 -17.18 -1.18 16.59
CA SER A 212 -18.55 -1.60 16.94
C SER A 212 -19.58 -1.30 15.84
N ILE A 213 -19.38 -0.25 15.04
CA ILE A 213 -20.29 0.12 13.95
C ILE A 213 -20.11 -0.83 12.77
N VAL A 214 -18.86 -1.06 12.37
CA VAL A 214 -18.51 -2.03 11.32
C VAL A 214 -19.00 -3.43 11.74
N ARG A 215 -18.87 -3.78 13.02
CA ARG A 215 -19.42 -5.03 13.58
C ARG A 215 -20.95 -5.09 13.47
N LYS A 216 -21.69 -4.07 13.95
CA LYS A 216 -23.15 -4.08 13.87
C LYS A 216 -23.65 -4.18 12.43
N SER A 217 -23.06 -3.43 11.50
CA SER A 217 -23.41 -3.52 10.08
C SER A 217 -23.11 -4.88 9.45
N HIS A 218 -22.05 -5.55 9.92
CA HIS A 218 -21.66 -6.87 9.43
C HIS A 218 -22.54 -7.97 10.05
N PHE A 219 -22.88 -7.90 11.34
CA PHE A 219 -23.55 -9.00 12.06
C PHE A 219 -25.06 -8.81 12.29
N ASP A 220 -25.63 -7.64 11.99
CA ASP A 220 -27.09 -7.50 11.95
C ASP A 220 -27.68 -8.37 10.84
N ARG A 221 -28.92 -8.86 11.07
CA ARG A 221 -29.61 -9.73 10.10
C ARG A 221 -29.56 -9.09 8.71
N PRO A 222 -29.12 -9.84 7.68
CA PRO A 222 -29.04 -9.29 6.34
C PRO A 222 -30.41 -8.76 5.91
N MET A 223 -30.40 -7.62 5.22
CA MET A 223 -31.61 -7.15 4.56
C MET A 223 -31.86 -8.08 3.36
N GLY A 224 -32.71 -9.09 3.56
CA GLY A 224 -32.98 -10.13 2.55
C GLY A 224 -31.87 -11.19 2.47
N HIS A 225 -31.65 -11.76 1.29
CA HIS A 225 -30.83 -12.96 1.13
C HIS A 225 -29.31 -12.74 1.04
N ASP A 226 -28.79 -11.52 0.80
CA ASP A 226 -27.33 -11.34 0.60
C ASP A 226 -26.79 -9.90 0.74
N SER A 227 -27.49 -8.97 1.42
CA SER A 227 -27.04 -7.57 1.53
C SER A 227 -26.93 -7.06 2.97
N ARG A 228 -25.93 -6.19 3.20
CA ARG A 228 -25.61 -5.57 4.50
C ARG A 228 -25.50 -4.06 4.35
N ARG A 229 -25.73 -3.33 5.44
CA ARG A 229 -25.81 -1.86 5.45
C ARG A 229 -24.86 -1.28 6.49
N LEU A 230 -23.94 -0.43 6.05
CA LEU A 230 -23.07 0.38 6.89
C LEU A 230 -23.49 1.85 6.80
N ARG A 231 -23.74 2.47 7.96
CA ARG A 231 -23.96 3.92 8.06
C ARG A 231 -22.85 4.52 8.90
N LEU A 232 -22.15 5.49 8.34
CA LEU A 232 -21.09 6.26 9.01
C LEU A 232 -21.50 7.72 9.08
N SER A 233 -21.42 8.33 10.26
CA SER A 233 -21.60 9.78 10.43
C SER A 233 -20.33 10.55 10.05
N GLU A 234 -20.44 11.87 9.86
CA GLU A 234 -19.29 12.76 9.62
C GLU A 234 -18.15 12.53 10.62
N GLY A 235 -18.47 12.51 11.91
CA GLY A 235 -17.46 12.31 12.96
C GLY A 235 -16.78 10.93 12.93
N GLU A 236 -17.47 9.90 12.40
CA GLU A 236 -16.87 8.58 12.22
C GLU A 236 -15.94 8.56 10.99
N ILE A 237 -16.28 9.29 9.93
CA ILE A 237 -15.40 9.50 8.77
C ILE A 237 -14.18 10.33 9.18
N ASP A 238 -14.37 11.39 9.96
CA ASP A 238 -13.28 12.21 10.51
C ASP A 238 -12.28 11.34 11.28
N LEU A 239 -12.77 10.43 12.12
CA LEU A 239 -11.93 9.49 12.85
C LEU A 239 -11.22 8.49 11.94
N LEU A 240 -11.87 7.99 10.88
CA LEU A 240 -11.25 7.11 9.90
C LEU A 240 -10.13 7.80 9.12
N ILE A 241 -10.31 9.07 8.75
CA ILE A 241 -9.30 9.86 8.04
C ILE A 241 -8.18 10.26 8.99
N ALA A 242 -8.52 10.72 10.20
CA ALA A 242 -7.55 11.09 11.23
C ALA A 242 -6.64 9.92 11.62
N TRP A 243 -7.20 8.71 11.65
CA TRP A 243 -6.42 7.51 11.93
C TRP A 243 -5.72 6.94 10.69
N GLY A 244 -6.42 6.84 9.55
CA GLY A 244 -5.93 6.21 8.33
C GLY A 244 -4.85 7.01 7.59
N LEU A 245 -4.81 8.33 7.76
CA LEU A 245 -3.76 9.21 7.22
C LEU A 245 -2.89 9.83 8.33
N SER A 246 -3.03 9.37 9.58
CA SER A 246 -2.37 9.93 10.77
C SER A 246 -2.55 11.44 10.95
N LEU A 247 -3.73 11.95 10.62
CA LEU A 247 -4.13 13.36 10.78
C LEU A 247 -4.83 13.57 12.14
N GLY A 248 -4.08 13.64 13.24
CA GLY A 248 -4.66 13.69 14.60
C GLY A 248 -4.11 14.76 15.54
N ASP A 249 -3.25 15.65 15.06
CA ASP A 249 -2.55 16.66 15.87
C ASP A 249 -2.97 18.09 15.47
N GLN A 250 -2.72 19.08 16.32
CA GLN A 250 -3.00 20.50 16.04
C GLN A 250 -2.31 20.98 14.75
N GLY A 251 -1.13 20.42 14.43
CA GLY A 251 -0.41 20.68 13.19
C GLY A 251 -0.96 19.93 11.96
N ARG A 252 -1.76 18.88 12.13
CA ARG A 252 -2.24 18.02 11.04
C ARG A 252 -3.65 17.52 11.34
N LYS A 253 -4.65 18.09 10.68
CA LYS A 253 -6.06 17.79 10.96
C LYS A 253 -6.90 17.77 9.70
N ALA A 254 -7.89 16.90 9.67
CA ALA A 254 -8.88 16.83 8.61
C ALA A 254 -10.29 16.69 9.16
N ARG A 255 -11.25 17.15 8.38
CA ARG A 255 -12.68 17.08 8.65
C ARG A 255 -13.45 16.92 7.35
N VAL A 256 -14.48 16.09 7.37
CA VAL A 256 -15.42 15.88 6.29
C VAL A 256 -16.77 16.46 6.67
N ILE A 257 -17.34 17.21 5.74
CA ILE A 257 -18.69 17.73 5.81
C ILE A 257 -19.48 17.07 4.69
N LEU A 258 -20.57 16.40 5.04
CA LEU A 258 -21.43 15.68 4.10
C LEU A 258 -22.69 16.49 3.81
N ASP A 259 -23.01 16.57 2.52
CA ASP A 259 -24.23 17.17 1.99
C ASP A 259 -24.85 16.21 0.95
N GLU A 260 -26.03 16.50 0.45
CA GLU A 260 -26.73 15.62 -0.49
C GLU A 260 -25.89 15.37 -1.76
N ASN A 261 -25.42 14.13 -1.92
CA ASN A 261 -24.50 13.69 -2.98
C ASN A 261 -23.18 14.49 -3.08
N ARG A 262 -22.77 15.17 -2.01
CA ARG A 262 -21.55 15.98 -1.96
C ARG A 262 -20.78 15.73 -0.67
N ALA A 263 -19.46 15.67 -0.78
CA ALA A 263 -18.57 15.62 0.37
C ALA A 263 -17.54 16.74 0.26
N THR A 264 -17.37 17.51 1.33
CA THR A 264 -16.32 18.53 1.44
C THR A 264 -15.29 18.08 2.46
N LEU A 265 -14.07 17.81 1.99
CA LEU A 265 -12.90 17.55 2.82
C LEU A 265 -12.18 18.87 3.11
N LEU A 266 -12.04 19.19 4.38
CA LEU A 266 -11.20 20.25 4.91
C LEU A 266 -9.97 19.60 5.54
N ALA A 267 -8.77 19.91 5.06
CA ALA A 267 -7.54 19.38 5.62
C ALA A 267 -6.53 20.50 5.87
N CYS A 268 -5.69 20.36 6.88
CA CYS A 268 -4.67 21.31 7.26
C CYS A 268 -3.39 20.55 7.59
N MET A 269 -2.27 21.03 7.07
CA MET A 269 -0.94 20.47 7.33
C MET A 269 0.06 21.59 7.66
N ALA A 270 0.74 21.48 8.80
CA ALA A 270 1.83 22.34 9.19
C ALA A 270 3.07 22.03 8.34
N VAL A 271 3.64 23.07 7.74
CA VAL A 271 4.84 23.04 6.93
C VAL A 271 5.91 23.86 7.65
N PRO A 272 7.00 23.23 8.11
CA PRO A 272 8.11 23.96 8.73
C PRO A 272 8.84 24.76 7.65
N VAL A 273 8.71 26.09 7.67
CA VAL A 273 9.42 26.96 6.73
C VAL A 273 10.57 27.64 7.47
N VAL A 274 11.80 27.32 7.05
CA VAL A 274 13.03 27.88 7.62
C VAL A 274 12.95 29.41 7.64
N GLY A 275 12.99 30.00 8.83
CA GLY A 275 12.98 31.46 9.04
C GLY A 275 11.61 32.15 9.02
N MET A 276 10.49 31.44 8.84
CA MET A 276 9.13 32.02 8.82
C MET A 276 8.14 31.43 9.84
N GLY A 277 8.62 30.60 10.77
CA GLY A 277 7.79 29.90 11.75
C GLY A 277 6.92 28.80 11.13
N ASP A 278 5.97 28.29 11.91
CA ASP A 278 5.02 27.29 11.44
C ASP A 278 4.02 27.93 10.47
N ARG A 279 3.99 27.42 9.24
CA ARG A 279 3.01 27.79 8.22
C ARG A 279 2.06 26.65 7.99
N TYR A 280 0.85 26.94 7.54
CA TYR A 280 -0.18 25.94 7.34
C TYR A 280 -0.60 25.89 5.88
N LEU A 281 -0.61 24.69 5.31
CA LEU A 281 -1.17 24.40 4.01
C LEU A 281 -2.59 23.89 4.20
N ASN A 282 -3.54 24.79 3.95
CA ASN A 282 -4.97 24.51 4.10
C ASN A 282 -5.54 23.99 2.77
N PHE A 283 -6.23 22.87 2.80
CA PHE A 283 -6.86 22.25 1.64
C PHE A 283 -8.37 22.19 1.85
N GLN A 284 -9.10 22.56 0.80
CA GLN A 284 -10.53 22.37 0.72
C GLN A 284 -10.88 21.71 -0.60
N VAL A 285 -11.41 20.48 -0.51
CA VAL A 285 -11.82 19.68 -1.66
C VAL A 285 -13.31 19.42 -1.55
N THR A 286 -14.10 19.92 -2.48
CA THR A 286 -15.52 19.58 -2.61
C THR A 286 -15.69 18.62 -3.76
N SER A 287 -16.20 17.43 -3.46
CA SER A 287 -16.41 16.36 -4.42
C SER A 287 -17.90 16.00 -4.52
N GLY A 288 -18.40 15.92 -5.74
CA GLY A 288 -19.69 15.29 -6.04
C GLY A 288 -19.51 13.78 -6.08
N ILE A 289 -20.39 13.05 -5.40
CA ILE A 289 -20.36 11.59 -5.32
C ILE A 289 -21.67 11.06 -5.88
N ASN A 290 -21.59 10.38 -7.00
CA ASN A 290 -22.73 9.74 -7.65
C ASN A 290 -22.51 8.23 -7.74
N TRP A 291 -23.59 7.48 -7.53
CA TRP A 291 -23.62 6.03 -7.73
C TRP A 291 -24.59 5.72 -8.87
N LEU A 292 -24.04 5.44 -10.06
CA LEU A 292 -24.80 5.21 -11.30
C LEU A 292 -24.32 3.87 -11.89
N ASP A 293 -25.25 3.00 -12.30
CA ASP A 293 -24.95 1.73 -12.98
C ASP A 293 -23.93 0.79 -12.28
N GLN A 294 -23.88 0.81 -10.95
CA GLN A 294 -22.89 0.06 -10.12
C GLN A 294 -21.44 0.58 -10.24
N GLU A 295 -21.25 1.77 -10.78
CA GLU A 295 -19.97 2.48 -10.78
C GLU A 295 -20.03 3.68 -9.81
N LEU A 296 -18.95 3.86 -9.05
CA LEU A 296 -18.75 5.01 -8.18
C LEU A 296 -18.10 6.13 -9.00
N ASP A 297 -18.85 7.20 -9.27
CA ASP A 297 -18.32 8.41 -9.92
C ASP A 297 -18.05 9.48 -8.85
N VAL A 298 -16.76 9.70 -8.54
CA VAL A 298 -16.31 10.76 -7.63
C VAL A 298 -15.64 11.86 -8.45
N ARG A 299 -16.26 13.04 -8.50
CA ARG A 299 -15.72 14.19 -9.23
C ARG A 299 -15.40 15.32 -8.30
N ILE A 300 -14.17 15.83 -8.37
CA ILE A 300 -13.76 17.02 -7.64
C ILE A 300 -14.35 18.24 -8.35
N GLU A 301 -15.34 18.87 -7.73
CA GLU A 301 -16.02 20.05 -8.27
C GLU A 301 -15.25 21.33 -7.95
N ARG A 302 -14.65 21.39 -6.75
CA ARG A 302 -13.89 22.55 -6.28
C ARG A 302 -12.66 22.08 -5.52
N LEU A 303 -11.51 22.65 -5.87
CA LEU A 303 -10.24 22.43 -5.20
C LEU A 303 -9.64 23.78 -4.83
N GLN A 304 -9.39 23.99 -3.55
CA GLN A 304 -8.76 25.20 -3.02
C GLN A 304 -7.57 24.81 -2.14
N VAL A 305 -6.45 25.49 -2.36
CA VAL A 305 -5.18 25.32 -1.62
C VAL A 305 -4.79 26.68 -1.08
N GLY A 306 -4.81 26.85 0.24
CA GLY A 306 -4.75 28.14 0.92
C GLY A 306 -5.81 29.09 0.36
N ARG A 307 -5.35 30.22 -0.17
CA ARG A 307 -6.22 31.22 -0.82
C ARG A 307 -6.44 30.98 -2.31
N LEU A 308 -5.72 30.02 -2.90
CA LEU A 308 -5.75 29.78 -4.33
C LEU A 308 -6.85 28.78 -4.67
N ARG A 309 -7.87 29.25 -5.40
CA ARG A 309 -8.85 28.37 -6.02
C ARG A 309 -8.29 27.83 -7.33
N LEU A 310 -8.04 26.53 -7.37
CA LEU A 310 -7.50 25.88 -8.55
C LEU A 310 -8.59 25.76 -9.64
N PRO A 311 -8.23 25.89 -10.92
CA PRO A 311 -9.18 25.70 -12.01
C PRO A 311 -9.77 24.29 -11.99
N ALA A 312 -11.03 24.15 -12.46
CA ALA A 312 -11.74 22.87 -12.49
C ALA A 312 -10.99 21.76 -13.27
N ILE A 313 -10.14 22.14 -14.23
CA ILE A 313 -9.30 21.21 -14.99
C ILE A 313 -8.32 20.45 -14.09
N VAL A 314 -7.81 21.09 -13.03
CA VAL A 314 -6.90 20.46 -12.07
C VAL A 314 -7.67 19.51 -11.16
N GLY A 315 -8.89 19.87 -10.76
CA GLY A 315 -9.78 18.99 -10.01
C GLY A 315 -10.11 17.71 -10.78
N ARG A 316 -10.47 17.82 -12.07
CA ARG A 316 -10.73 16.67 -12.94
C ARG A 316 -9.48 15.81 -13.17
N TRP A 317 -8.34 16.44 -13.42
CA TRP A 317 -7.08 15.73 -13.53
C TRP A 317 -6.77 14.92 -12.26
N LEU A 318 -6.98 15.53 -11.09
CA LEU A 318 -6.75 14.87 -9.81
C LEU A 318 -7.75 13.74 -9.54
N SER A 319 -9.03 13.91 -9.89
CA SER A 319 -10.01 12.82 -9.76
C SER A 319 -9.65 11.61 -10.60
N ASP A 320 -9.25 11.81 -11.85
CA ASP A 320 -8.87 10.72 -12.76
C ASP A 320 -7.59 10.01 -12.29
N ALA A 321 -6.60 10.79 -11.81
CA ALA A 321 -5.37 10.26 -11.24
C ALA A 321 -5.65 9.42 -9.99
N MET A 322 -6.47 9.94 -9.07
CA MET A 322 -6.91 9.21 -7.87
C MET A 322 -7.67 7.94 -8.23
N TRP A 323 -8.62 8.02 -9.17
CA TRP A 323 -9.42 6.86 -9.60
C TRP A 323 -8.56 5.78 -10.24
N THR A 324 -7.60 6.18 -11.08
CA THR A 324 -6.63 5.26 -11.69
C THR A 324 -5.77 4.57 -10.65
N GLN A 325 -5.31 5.31 -9.63
CA GLN A 325 -4.54 4.73 -8.54
C GLN A 325 -5.39 3.75 -7.71
N LEU A 326 -6.62 4.14 -7.41
CA LEU A 326 -7.56 3.31 -6.65
C LEU A 326 -7.85 1.99 -7.38
N HIS A 327 -8.02 2.04 -8.71
CA HIS A 327 -8.24 0.86 -9.57
C HIS A 327 -7.07 -0.11 -9.61
N ARG A 328 -5.85 0.34 -9.26
CA ARG A 328 -4.68 -0.53 -9.18
C ARG A 328 -4.64 -1.34 -7.90
N ASP A 329 -5.35 -0.92 -6.86
CA ASP A 329 -5.40 -1.63 -5.58
C ASP A 329 -6.49 -2.72 -5.64
N PRO A 330 -6.11 -4.01 -5.65
CA PRO A 330 -7.07 -5.11 -5.78
C PRO A 330 -8.02 -5.19 -4.56
N ASP A 331 -7.56 -4.83 -3.36
CA ASP A 331 -8.38 -4.88 -2.15
C ASP A 331 -9.44 -3.77 -2.19
N VAL A 332 -9.08 -2.58 -2.69
CA VAL A 332 -10.05 -1.47 -2.85
C VAL A 332 -11.05 -1.76 -3.97
N MET A 333 -10.64 -2.40 -5.07
CA MET A 333 -11.56 -2.78 -6.13
C MET A 333 -12.52 -3.89 -5.72
N GLU A 334 -12.07 -4.88 -4.94
CA GLU A 334 -12.96 -5.87 -4.33
C GLU A 334 -14.00 -5.18 -3.42
N MET A 335 -13.57 -4.19 -2.63
CA MET A 335 -14.45 -3.40 -1.78
C MET A 335 -15.49 -2.62 -2.60
N ILE A 336 -15.08 -1.86 -3.60
CA ILE A 336 -15.99 -1.03 -4.42
C ILE A 336 -16.97 -1.92 -5.21
N SER A 337 -16.49 -3.02 -5.79
CA SER A 337 -17.34 -3.97 -6.55
C SER A 337 -18.34 -4.74 -5.67
N SER A 338 -18.09 -4.80 -4.36
CA SER A 338 -19.06 -5.35 -3.39
C SER A 338 -20.21 -4.39 -3.06
N VAL A 339 -20.05 -3.10 -3.33
CA VAL A 339 -21.07 -2.08 -3.04
C VAL A 339 -22.23 -2.24 -4.03
N ILE A 340 -23.43 -2.37 -3.48
CA ILE A 340 -24.69 -2.47 -4.22
C ILE A 340 -25.29 -1.07 -4.39
N LYS A 341 -25.24 -0.27 -3.32
CA LYS A 341 -25.80 1.08 -3.28
C LYS A 341 -24.97 1.97 -2.37
N LEU A 342 -24.70 3.17 -2.82
CA LEU A 342 -24.07 4.21 -2.03
C LEU A 342 -24.97 5.43 -2.03
N LYS A 343 -25.24 5.98 -0.85
CA LYS A 343 -26.04 7.19 -0.67
C LYS A 343 -25.34 8.13 0.29
N VAL A 344 -25.08 9.35 -0.16
CA VAL A 344 -24.57 10.43 0.68
C VAL A 344 -25.75 11.28 1.13
N MET A 345 -25.98 11.30 2.45
CA MET A 345 -27.03 12.07 3.10
C MET A 345 -26.42 13.28 3.81
N PRO A 346 -27.20 14.34 4.09
CA PRO A 346 -26.78 15.38 5.01
C PRO A 346 -26.55 14.71 6.37
N ASP A 347 -25.33 14.72 6.90
CA ASP A 347 -24.85 14.07 8.15
C ASP A 347 -24.26 12.65 8.09
N ALA A 348 -24.54 11.88 7.02
CA ALA A 348 -24.17 10.48 7.01
C ALA A 348 -23.93 9.89 5.61
N PHE A 349 -23.01 8.94 5.58
CA PHE A 349 -22.71 8.11 4.44
C PHE A 349 -23.33 6.72 4.65
N GLU A 350 -24.20 6.31 3.74
CA GLU A 350 -24.85 4.99 3.77
C GLU A 350 -24.37 4.13 2.60
N VAL A 351 -23.82 2.96 2.93
CA VAL A 351 -23.35 1.97 1.97
C VAL A 351 -24.10 0.67 2.19
N VAL A 352 -24.69 0.14 1.13
CA VAL A 352 -25.24 -1.21 1.08
C VAL A 352 -24.29 -2.05 0.23
N TYR A 353 -23.83 -3.18 0.77
CA TYR A 353 -22.86 -4.05 0.12
C TYR A 353 -23.28 -5.52 0.21
N ARG A 354 -22.73 -6.36 -0.68
CA ARG A 354 -23.00 -7.80 -0.73
C ARG A 354 -22.33 -8.51 0.45
N SER A 355 -23.07 -9.38 1.13
CA SER A 355 -22.56 -10.26 2.19
C SER A 355 -21.40 -11.09 1.64
N GLY A 356 -20.22 -11.04 2.29
CA GLY A 356 -18.99 -11.68 1.84
C GLY A 356 -18.01 -10.79 1.06
N GLY A 357 -18.48 -9.72 0.39
CA GLY A 357 -17.60 -8.83 -0.38
C GLY A 357 -16.78 -7.84 0.46
N PHE A 358 -17.19 -7.62 1.72
CA PHE A 358 -16.41 -6.89 2.73
C PHE A 358 -15.70 -7.84 3.73
N GLY A 359 -15.82 -9.17 3.55
CA GLY A 359 -15.80 -10.12 4.66
C GLY A 359 -14.45 -10.75 5.03
N ASN A 360 -13.62 -11.15 4.05
CA ASN A 360 -12.58 -12.15 4.38
C ASN A 360 -11.18 -11.58 4.63
N ARG A 361 -10.89 -10.35 4.20
CA ARG A 361 -9.59 -9.71 4.39
C ARG A 361 -9.67 -8.31 4.96
N VAL A 362 -10.58 -7.47 4.46
CA VAL A 362 -10.63 -6.03 4.75
C VAL A 362 -11.07 -5.73 6.18
N VAL A 363 -12.14 -6.36 6.69
CA VAL A 363 -12.58 -6.12 8.07
C VAL A 363 -11.58 -6.66 9.10
N PRO A 364 -11.05 -7.90 8.99
CA PRO A 364 -9.97 -8.38 9.85
C PRO A 364 -8.71 -7.52 9.77
N SER A 365 -8.25 -7.13 8.56
CA SER A 365 -7.05 -6.31 8.40
C SER A 365 -7.23 -4.90 8.99
N LEU A 366 -8.41 -4.30 8.81
CA LEU A 366 -8.75 -3.05 9.48
C LEU A 366 -8.77 -3.24 10.99
N VAL A 367 -9.40 -4.29 11.53
CA VAL A 367 -9.48 -4.54 12.99
C VAL A 367 -8.11 -4.86 13.60
N ALA A 368 -7.26 -5.60 12.90
CA ALA A 368 -5.88 -5.89 13.25
C ALA A 368 -5.02 -4.62 13.29
N ARG A 369 -5.06 -3.83 12.21
CA ARG A 369 -4.36 -2.54 12.13
C ARG A 369 -4.92 -1.55 13.16
N LEU A 370 -6.24 -1.57 13.42
CA LEU A 370 -6.94 -0.76 14.45
C LEU A 370 -6.51 -1.14 15.88
N GLY A 371 -6.03 -2.38 16.08
CA GLY A 371 -5.66 -2.94 17.39
C GLY A 371 -4.16 -3.16 17.64
N ALA A 372 -3.31 -3.17 16.61
CA ALA A 372 -1.88 -3.48 16.72
C ALA A 372 -1.03 -2.24 17.03
N HIS A 373 -0.03 -2.41 17.92
CA HIS A 373 1.05 -1.46 18.11
C HIS A 373 2.04 -1.59 16.93
N PRO A 374 2.49 -0.51 16.27
CA PRO A 374 3.47 -0.58 15.18
C PRO A 374 4.73 -1.40 15.55
N ASP A 375 5.20 -1.25 16.78
CA ASP A 375 6.37 -1.95 17.32
C ASP A 375 6.22 -3.48 17.31
N LEU A 376 4.99 -3.97 17.49
CA LEU A 376 4.68 -5.40 17.50
C LEU A 376 4.72 -6.00 16.09
N ILE A 377 4.33 -5.23 15.07
CA ILE A 377 4.38 -5.66 13.66
C ILE A 377 5.84 -5.84 13.23
N GLU A 378 6.68 -4.85 13.50
CA GLU A 378 8.11 -4.89 13.18
C GLU A 378 8.84 -6.00 13.95
N ALA A 379 8.55 -6.14 15.24
CA ALA A 379 9.08 -7.24 16.04
C ALA A 379 8.66 -8.58 15.43
N THR A 380 7.37 -8.81 15.16
CA THR A 380 6.86 -10.07 14.61
C THR A 380 7.51 -10.41 13.27
N ARG A 381 7.66 -9.43 12.37
CA ARG A 381 8.39 -9.59 11.10
C ARG A 381 9.83 -10.07 11.34
N SER A 382 10.52 -9.50 12.32
CA SER A 382 11.88 -9.93 12.70
C SER A 382 11.91 -11.40 13.15
N TYR A 383 10.92 -11.86 13.92
CA TYR A 383 10.82 -13.28 14.32
C TYR A 383 10.51 -14.19 13.14
N VAL A 384 9.61 -13.79 12.23
CA VAL A 384 9.27 -14.57 11.04
C VAL A 384 10.53 -14.85 10.21
N HIS A 385 11.30 -13.81 9.89
CA HIS A 385 12.56 -13.98 9.16
C HIS A 385 13.55 -14.85 9.92
N HIS A 386 13.77 -14.59 11.21
CA HIS A 386 14.70 -15.35 12.02
C HIS A 386 14.36 -16.86 12.08
N LEU A 387 13.07 -17.19 12.19
CA LEU A 387 12.61 -18.58 12.24
C LEU A 387 12.72 -19.27 10.88
N ILE A 388 12.41 -18.58 9.79
CA ILE A 388 12.56 -19.12 8.42
C ILE A 388 14.03 -19.38 8.12
N GLU A 389 14.92 -18.43 8.41
CA GLU A 389 16.37 -18.57 8.20
C GLU A 389 16.98 -19.70 9.03
N SER A 390 16.46 -19.93 10.24
CA SER A 390 16.95 -20.99 11.12
C SER A 390 16.37 -22.37 10.80
N ALA A 391 15.21 -22.44 10.13
CA ALA A 391 14.47 -23.68 9.90
C ALA A 391 15.25 -24.81 9.19
N PRO A 392 16.13 -24.54 8.21
CA PRO A 392 16.94 -25.57 7.56
C PRO A 392 17.90 -26.30 8.51
N ALA A 393 18.41 -25.61 9.54
CA ALA A 393 19.35 -26.18 10.51
C ALA A 393 18.66 -26.92 11.67
N MET A 394 17.34 -26.81 11.80
CA MET A 394 16.59 -27.46 12.88
C MET A 394 16.43 -28.97 12.65
N PRO A 395 16.38 -29.77 13.73
CA PRO A 395 16.11 -31.20 13.65
C PRO A 395 14.75 -31.48 12.96
N ARG A 396 14.64 -32.64 12.32
CA ARG A 396 13.38 -33.12 11.72
C ARG A 396 12.65 -34.05 12.68
N GLY A 397 11.35 -34.26 12.45
CA GLY A 397 10.51 -35.13 13.28
C GLY A 397 10.05 -34.45 14.57
N GLU A 398 9.87 -35.23 15.64
CA GLU A 398 9.21 -34.79 16.88
C GLU A 398 9.95 -33.68 17.63
N GLU A 399 11.27 -33.59 17.49
CA GLU A 399 12.07 -32.55 18.14
C GLU A 399 11.89 -31.18 17.50
N ARG A 400 11.34 -31.12 16.28
CA ARG A 400 11.22 -29.90 15.48
C ARG A 400 10.32 -28.86 16.16
N PHE A 401 9.24 -29.29 16.82
CA PHE A 401 8.37 -28.38 17.59
C PHE A 401 9.15 -27.64 18.67
N GLY A 402 9.91 -28.39 19.48
CA GLY A 402 10.73 -27.82 20.54
C GLY A 402 11.92 -27.00 20.01
N ALA A 403 12.42 -27.30 18.81
CA ALA A 403 13.46 -26.50 18.17
C ALA A 403 12.94 -25.12 17.73
N PHE A 404 11.75 -25.06 17.13
CA PHE A 404 11.11 -23.78 16.79
C PHE A 404 10.83 -22.93 18.03
N LEU A 405 10.28 -23.54 19.08
CA LEU A 405 9.98 -22.84 20.32
C LEU A 405 11.26 -22.31 20.98
N ARG A 406 12.31 -23.12 21.08
CA ARG A 406 13.62 -22.71 21.61
C ARG A 406 14.26 -21.60 20.79
N THR A 407 14.20 -21.67 19.46
CA THR A 407 14.77 -20.65 18.58
C THR A 407 14.05 -19.31 18.77
N ALA A 408 12.71 -19.32 18.79
CA ALA A 408 11.92 -18.11 19.00
C ALA A 408 12.21 -17.47 20.37
N PHE A 409 12.19 -18.25 21.45
CA PHE A 409 12.37 -17.69 22.80
C PHE A 409 13.83 -17.39 23.15
N ALA A 410 14.82 -18.02 22.49
CA ALA A 410 16.22 -17.59 22.56
C ALA A 410 16.40 -16.20 21.95
N PHE A 411 15.77 -15.94 20.80
CA PHE A 411 15.79 -14.62 20.18
C PHE A 411 15.06 -13.57 21.04
N ALA A 412 13.93 -13.95 21.65
CA ALA A 412 13.23 -13.09 22.62
C ALA A 412 14.08 -12.77 23.84
N MET A 413 14.77 -13.75 24.41
CA MET A 413 15.70 -13.53 25.53
C MET A 413 16.81 -12.55 25.17
N GLN A 414 17.37 -12.66 23.95
CA GLN A 414 18.40 -11.74 23.47
C GLN A 414 17.88 -10.30 23.30
N ARG A 415 16.71 -10.14 22.67
CA ARG A 415 16.13 -8.82 22.38
C ARG A 415 15.58 -8.13 23.63
N SER A 416 15.10 -8.90 24.59
CA SER A 416 14.59 -8.43 25.90
C SER A 416 15.67 -7.80 26.80
N ALA A 417 16.94 -7.77 26.36
CA ALA A 417 17.98 -6.98 26.99
C ALA A 417 17.82 -5.47 26.75
N ARG A 418 17.15 -5.08 25.66
CA ARG A 418 16.93 -3.67 25.27
C ARG A 418 15.46 -3.32 25.04
N ASN A 419 14.61 -4.33 24.85
CA ASN A 419 13.18 -4.17 24.57
C ASN A 419 12.33 -4.77 25.70
N ASP A 420 11.03 -4.44 25.69
CA ASP A 420 10.06 -5.02 26.62
C ASP A 420 9.88 -6.54 26.37
N PRO A 421 10.16 -7.40 27.36
CA PRO A 421 10.06 -8.85 27.19
C PRO A 421 8.65 -9.35 26.95
N ILE A 422 7.60 -8.63 27.38
CA ILE A 422 6.22 -8.99 27.08
C ILE A 422 5.99 -8.85 25.58
N THR A 423 6.35 -7.71 25.00
CA THR A 423 6.24 -7.44 23.56
C THR A 423 7.05 -8.43 22.72
N GLU A 424 8.28 -8.75 23.13
CA GLU A 424 9.11 -9.74 22.43
C GLU A 424 8.50 -11.16 22.47
N ASN A 425 7.93 -11.58 23.60
CA ASN A 425 7.22 -12.86 23.70
C ASN A 425 5.95 -12.87 22.84
N ARG A 426 5.20 -11.76 22.78
CA ARG A 426 4.03 -11.65 21.91
C ARG A 426 4.41 -11.81 20.44
N ALA A 427 5.46 -11.12 20.01
CA ALA A 427 5.97 -11.21 18.65
C ALA A 427 6.45 -12.63 18.29
N ALA A 428 7.16 -13.29 19.21
CA ALA A 428 7.59 -14.68 19.06
C ALA A 428 6.40 -15.65 18.87
N ILE A 429 5.37 -15.51 19.71
CA ILE A 429 4.17 -16.38 19.64
C ILE A 429 3.39 -16.13 18.35
N TYR A 430 3.24 -14.87 17.94
CA TYR A 430 2.58 -14.55 16.67
C TYR A 430 3.32 -15.11 15.45
N ALA A 431 4.65 -15.01 15.43
CA ALA A 431 5.44 -15.59 14.35
C ALA A 431 5.31 -17.12 14.30
N LEU A 432 5.33 -17.79 15.46
CA LEU A 432 5.08 -19.23 15.54
C LEU A 432 3.67 -19.61 15.09
N ALA A 433 2.66 -18.82 15.44
CA ALA A 433 1.28 -19.04 15.01
C ALA A 433 1.06 -18.82 13.52
N LEU A 434 1.73 -17.84 12.93
CA LEU A 434 1.72 -17.61 11.50
C LEU A 434 2.35 -18.78 10.74
N LEU A 435 3.54 -19.22 11.18
CA LEU A 435 4.36 -20.21 10.47
C LEU A 435 3.91 -21.66 10.71
N LEU A 436 3.50 -21.99 11.94
CA LEU A 436 3.18 -23.37 12.36
C LEU A 436 1.68 -23.60 12.58
N GLY A 437 0.89 -22.52 12.66
CA GLY A 437 -0.55 -22.55 12.87
C GLY A 437 -1.33 -22.36 11.58
N HIS A 438 -1.50 -21.09 11.19
CA HIS A 438 -2.32 -20.73 10.04
C HIS A 438 -1.91 -19.38 9.45
N ALA A 439 -1.83 -19.29 8.11
CA ALA A 439 -1.48 -18.06 7.40
C ALA A 439 -2.43 -16.88 7.71
N LYS A 440 -3.72 -17.17 7.97
CA LYS A 440 -4.72 -16.16 8.39
C LYS A 440 -4.40 -15.46 9.71
N ILE A 441 -3.42 -15.91 10.50
CA ILE A 441 -2.94 -15.14 11.67
C ILE A 441 -2.37 -13.79 11.24
N GLU A 442 -1.85 -13.65 10.02
CA GLU A 442 -1.41 -12.36 9.48
C GLU A 442 -2.54 -11.33 9.43
N LEU A 443 -3.78 -11.79 9.22
CA LEU A 443 -4.97 -10.92 9.24
C LEU A 443 -5.21 -10.27 10.60
N LEU A 444 -4.58 -10.76 11.68
CA LEU A 444 -4.72 -10.25 13.05
C LEU A 444 -3.63 -9.26 13.46
N ILE A 445 -2.48 -9.30 12.81
CA ILE A 445 -1.30 -8.52 13.19
C ILE A 445 -1.04 -7.41 12.17
N GLY A 446 -1.31 -7.68 10.89
CA GLY A 446 -0.88 -6.86 9.76
C GLY A 446 0.17 -7.59 8.93
N PRO A 447 0.58 -7.01 7.78
CA PRO A 447 1.52 -7.64 6.86
C PRO A 447 2.88 -7.80 7.52
N VAL A 448 3.29 -9.04 7.79
CA VAL A 448 4.56 -9.38 8.47
C VAL A 448 5.40 -10.36 7.67
N ILE A 449 4.84 -10.98 6.63
CA ILE A 449 5.56 -11.86 5.71
C ILE A 449 5.39 -11.35 4.28
N ASP A 450 6.48 -11.32 3.51
CA ASP A 450 6.42 -11.03 2.08
C ASP A 450 6.36 -12.32 1.25
N GLN A 451 6.07 -12.20 -0.05
CA GLN A 451 5.95 -13.37 -0.93
C GLN A 451 7.24 -14.21 -1.04
N VAL A 452 8.41 -13.60 -0.81
CA VAL A 452 9.69 -14.32 -0.88
C VAL A 452 9.86 -15.17 0.38
N ALA A 453 9.61 -14.58 1.54
CA ALA A 453 9.62 -15.25 2.83
C ALA A 453 8.55 -16.34 2.92
N GLU A 454 7.35 -16.12 2.36
CA GLU A 454 6.27 -17.12 2.30
C GLU A 454 6.72 -18.39 1.55
N ARG A 455 7.27 -18.23 0.34
CA ARG A 455 7.79 -19.37 -0.44
C ARG A 455 8.94 -20.08 0.26
N GLN A 456 9.80 -19.33 0.95
CA GLN A 456 10.90 -19.91 1.72
C GLN A 456 10.37 -20.70 2.92
N ALA A 457 9.36 -20.19 3.62
CA ALA A 457 8.70 -20.86 4.73
C ALA A 457 8.07 -22.18 4.28
N GLU A 458 7.35 -22.19 3.16
CA GLU A 458 6.74 -23.40 2.57
C GLU A 458 7.78 -24.49 2.29
N LYS A 459 8.96 -24.08 1.82
CA LYS A 459 10.06 -24.98 1.48
C LYS A 459 10.78 -25.54 2.71
N ASP A 460 11.09 -24.69 3.70
CA ASP A 460 12.07 -25.00 4.74
C ASP A 460 11.46 -25.43 6.07
N ILE A 461 10.24 -24.97 6.40
CA ILE A 461 9.61 -25.30 7.69
C ILE A 461 9.11 -26.74 7.69
N GLY A 462 8.43 -27.14 6.61
CA GLY A 462 7.86 -28.48 6.45
C GLY A 462 6.79 -28.80 7.51
N ARG A 463 6.59 -30.10 7.79
CA ARG A 463 5.61 -30.55 8.79
C ARG A 463 6.22 -30.52 10.19
N VAL A 464 5.62 -29.75 11.09
CA VAL A 464 5.96 -29.72 12.52
C VAL A 464 4.86 -30.40 13.32
N THR A 465 5.22 -31.46 14.04
CA THR A 465 4.28 -32.26 14.83
C THR A 465 4.44 -32.00 16.32
N LEU A 466 3.30 -31.93 17.01
CA LEU A 466 3.21 -31.96 18.46
C LEU A 466 2.70 -33.36 18.83
N ARG A 467 3.55 -34.18 19.45
CA ARG A 467 3.25 -35.59 19.77
C ARG A 467 2.72 -36.38 18.55
N ARG A 468 3.42 -36.29 17.42
CA ARG A 468 3.12 -36.93 16.13
C ARG A 468 1.88 -36.40 15.38
N ARG A 469 1.30 -35.28 15.82
CA ARG A 469 0.14 -34.66 15.19
C ARG A 469 0.41 -33.22 14.76
N VAL A 470 0.14 -32.92 13.49
CA VAL A 470 0.34 -31.58 12.91
C VAL A 470 -0.79 -30.64 13.32
N ASP A 471 -2.00 -31.15 13.35
CA ASP A 471 -3.21 -30.45 13.78
C ASP A 471 -3.11 -29.96 15.23
N TRP A 472 -2.54 -30.73 16.15
CA TRP A 472 -2.28 -30.25 17.51
C TRP A 472 -1.30 -29.07 17.56
N THR A 473 -0.26 -29.06 16.72
CA THR A 473 0.62 -27.89 16.57
C THR A 473 -0.18 -26.66 16.15
N LYS A 474 -1.13 -26.84 15.22
CA LYS A 474 -1.97 -25.74 14.73
C LYS A 474 -2.90 -25.21 15.82
N HIS A 475 -3.66 -26.09 16.46
CA HIS A 475 -4.54 -25.75 17.58
C HIS A 475 -3.79 -24.99 18.68
N PHE A 476 -2.61 -25.50 19.07
CA PHE A 476 -1.77 -24.88 20.08
C PHE A 476 -1.40 -23.43 19.72
N PHE A 477 -0.75 -23.20 18.57
CA PHE A 477 -0.27 -21.85 18.26
C PHE A 477 -1.37 -20.88 17.83
N VAL A 478 -2.41 -21.34 17.13
CA VAL A 478 -3.57 -20.51 16.81
C VAL A 478 -4.24 -20.03 18.11
N SER A 479 -4.50 -20.94 19.05
CA SER A 479 -5.10 -20.57 20.34
C SER A 479 -4.20 -19.66 21.17
N ALA A 480 -2.88 -19.86 21.13
CA ALA A 480 -1.91 -18.96 21.77
C ALA A 480 -1.99 -17.53 21.21
N ALA A 481 -1.99 -17.36 19.88
CA ALA A 481 -2.12 -16.04 19.24
C ALA A 481 -3.45 -15.36 19.58
N LEU A 482 -4.56 -16.11 19.55
CA LEU A 482 -5.88 -15.59 19.91
C LEU A 482 -5.96 -15.14 21.38
N ALA A 483 -5.28 -15.84 22.29
CA ALA A 483 -5.21 -15.47 23.71
C ALA A 483 -4.50 -14.12 23.93
N ILE A 484 -3.41 -13.88 23.19
CA ILE A 484 -2.65 -12.61 23.25
C ILE A 484 -3.48 -11.41 22.76
N MET A 485 -4.40 -11.64 21.83
CA MET A 485 -5.33 -10.61 21.38
C MET A 485 -6.48 -10.36 22.36
N SER A 486 -6.96 -11.44 23.00
CA SER A 486 -8.10 -11.42 23.91
C SER A 486 -7.82 -10.69 25.22
N THR A 487 -6.55 -10.59 25.63
CA THR A 487 -6.12 -9.79 26.79
C THR A 487 -6.04 -8.28 26.49
N GLY A 488 -6.28 -7.87 25.23
CA GLY A 488 -6.41 -6.48 24.80
C GLY A 488 -7.80 -6.16 24.22
N VAL A 489 -7.92 -5.02 23.52
CA VAL A 489 -9.19 -4.48 22.96
C VAL A 489 -9.82 -5.38 21.87
N ALA A 490 -9.23 -6.52 21.54
CA ALA A 490 -9.52 -7.31 20.34
C ALA A 490 -10.22 -8.67 20.56
N SER A 491 -10.92 -8.85 21.69
CA SER A 491 -11.72 -10.07 21.96
C SER A 491 -12.74 -10.41 20.87
N ASP A 492 -13.19 -9.44 20.08
CA ASP A 492 -14.17 -9.64 19.00
C ASP A 492 -13.54 -10.05 17.66
N ALA A 493 -12.29 -9.64 17.39
CA ALA A 493 -11.52 -10.06 16.21
C ALA A 493 -11.17 -11.55 16.28
N VAL A 494 -10.94 -12.01 17.51
CA VAL A 494 -10.70 -13.41 17.87
C VAL A 494 -11.93 -14.28 17.58
N GLY A 495 -13.14 -13.77 17.85
CA GLY A 495 -14.38 -14.46 17.51
C GLY A 495 -14.58 -14.63 16.00
N LEU A 496 -14.35 -13.55 15.23
CA LEU A 496 -14.47 -13.56 13.77
C LEU A 496 -13.44 -14.51 13.12
N LEU A 497 -12.18 -14.50 13.57
CA LEU A 497 -11.19 -15.42 13.04
C LEU A 497 -11.51 -16.87 13.40
N LYS A 498 -12.07 -17.14 14.59
CA LYS A 498 -12.53 -18.47 14.97
C LYS A 498 -13.62 -18.97 14.02
N GLU A 499 -14.63 -18.15 13.73
CA GLU A 499 -15.68 -18.49 12.76
C GLU A 499 -15.11 -18.81 11.37
N GLU A 500 -14.11 -18.04 10.93
CA GLU A 500 -13.47 -18.17 9.61
C GLU A 500 -12.45 -19.34 9.53
N LEU A 501 -11.88 -19.74 10.66
CA LEU A 501 -11.07 -20.95 10.78
C LEU A 501 -11.98 -22.19 10.81
N ASP A 502 -13.07 -22.13 11.57
CA ASP A 502 -14.05 -23.22 11.69
C ASP A 502 -14.77 -23.50 10.36
N ALA A 503 -15.04 -22.46 9.55
CA ALA A 503 -15.60 -22.61 8.21
C ALA A 503 -14.68 -23.39 7.25
N GLY A 504 -13.36 -23.32 7.44
CA GLY A 504 -12.37 -24.05 6.64
C GLY A 504 -12.02 -25.45 7.16
N TRP A 505 -12.40 -25.80 8.39
CA TRP A 505 -11.92 -27.00 9.08
C TRP A 505 -12.81 -28.25 8.96
N GLY A 506 -13.99 -28.18 8.35
CA GLY A 506 -14.74 -29.36 7.86
C GLY A 506 -15.03 -30.46 8.91
N GLY A 507 -16.28 -30.53 9.39
CA GLY A 507 -16.71 -31.32 10.56
C GLY A 507 -16.34 -32.81 10.61
N SER A 508 -15.25 -33.14 11.30
CA SER A 508 -14.87 -34.50 11.73
C SER A 508 -15.49 -34.91 13.09
N GLY A 509 -16.19 -34.00 13.76
CA GLY A 509 -16.71 -34.18 15.12
C GLY A 509 -15.84 -33.49 16.18
N PHE A 510 -16.37 -33.32 17.39
CA PHE A 510 -15.69 -32.70 18.53
C PHE A 510 -14.57 -33.59 19.09
N SER A 511 -13.45 -33.01 19.48
CA SER A 511 -12.28 -33.73 19.99
C SER A 511 -11.77 -33.09 21.28
N PHE A 512 -11.77 -33.87 22.38
CA PHE A 512 -11.19 -33.41 23.65
C PHE A 512 -9.67 -33.31 23.59
N ALA A 513 -9.02 -34.06 22.69
CA ALA A 513 -7.59 -33.92 22.45
C ALA A 513 -7.24 -32.59 21.76
N ASP A 514 -8.11 -32.10 20.88
CA ASP A 514 -7.95 -30.79 20.24
C ASP A 514 -8.26 -29.67 21.25
N LEU A 515 -9.27 -29.86 22.11
CA LEU A 515 -9.52 -28.97 23.25
C LEU A 515 -8.30 -28.86 24.18
N LEU A 516 -7.60 -29.97 24.44
CA LEU A 516 -6.35 -29.94 25.21
C LEU A 516 -5.28 -29.07 24.52
N ALA A 517 -5.15 -29.15 23.19
CA ALA A 517 -4.19 -28.33 22.43
C ALA A 517 -4.56 -26.85 22.46
N ASP A 518 -5.84 -26.53 22.32
CA ASP A 518 -6.33 -25.14 22.40
C ASP A 518 -6.09 -24.54 23.79
N ARG A 519 -6.40 -25.29 24.85
CA ARG A 519 -6.19 -24.85 26.24
C ARG A 519 -4.71 -24.72 26.58
N ALA A 520 -3.88 -25.66 26.16
CA ALA A 520 -2.43 -25.59 26.33
C ALA A 520 -1.83 -24.34 25.67
N GLY A 521 -2.21 -24.05 24.42
CA GLY A 521 -1.78 -22.85 23.71
C GLY A 521 -2.22 -21.55 24.40
N THR A 522 -3.48 -21.51 24.85
CA THR A 522 -4.03 -20.37 25.60
C THR A 522 -3.25 -20.11 26.89
N MET A 523 -3.06 -21.15 27.72
CA MET A 523 -2.32 -21.02 28.97
C MET A 523 -0.86 -20.63 28.75
N PHE A 524 -0.24 -21.19 27.71
CA PHE A 524 1.13 -20.87 27.33
C PHE A 524 1.29 -19.38 27.03
N ALA A 525 0.42 -18.82 26.18
CA ALA A 525 0.43 -17.42 25.86
C ALA A 525 0.21 -16.52 27.08
N LEU A 526 -0.76 -16.85 27.93
CA LEU A 526 -1.04 -16.08 29.15
C LEU A 526 0.15 -16.12 30.11
N ALA A 527 0.74 -17.29 30.34
CA ALA A 527 1.93 -17.43 31.19
C ALA A 527 3.14 -16.68 30.61
N ALA A 528 3.34 -16.71 29.29
CA ALA A 528 4.45 -16.04 28.62
C ALA A 528 4.34 -14.50 28.61
N THR A 529 3.14 -13.94 28.82
CA THR A 529 2.87 -12.50 28.59
C THR A 529 2.20 -11.81 29.76
N ARG A 530 2.01 -12.48 30.91
CA ARG A 530 1.31 -11.95 32.09
C ARG A 530 1.94 -10.67 32.63
N ASP A 531 3.26 -10.70 32.81
CA ASP A 531 4.06 -9.63 33.39
C ASP A 531 5.53 -9.81 33.00
N GLU A 532 6.37 -8.80 33.27
CA GLU A 532 7.78 -8.79 32.84
C GLU A 532 8.58 -9.98 33.43
N TYR A 533 8.32 -10.32 34.69
CA TYR A 533 9.00 -11.40 35.39
C TYR A 533 8.64 -12.75 34.76
N SER A 534 7.35 -13.02 34.59
CA SER A 534 6.83 -14.22 33.92
C SER A 534 7.35 -14.34 32.48
N ALA A 535 7.42 -13.23 31.74
CA ALA A 535 7.93 -13.23 30.38
C ALA A 535 9.41 -13.68 30.31
N ARG A 536 10.25 -13.15 31.21
CA ARG A 536 11.67 -13.55 31.30
C ARG A 536 11.85 -14.98 31.81
N GLN A 537 11.03 -15.41 32.77
CA GLN A 537 11.04 -16.80 33.26
C GLN A 537 10.67 -17.78 32.15
N MET A 538 9.67 -17.47 31.33
CA MET A 538 9.28 -18.29 30.17
C MET A 538 10.43 -18.39 29.17
N GLN A 539 11.06 -17.26 28.82
CA GLN A 539 12.22 -17.22 27.92
C GLN A 539 13.34 -18.14 28.43
N GLN A 540 13.72 -17.98 29.70
CA GLN A 540 14.80 -18.76 30.30
C GLN A 540 14.45 -20.25 30.41
N GLY A 541 13.22 -20.57 30.84
CA GLY A 541 12.74 -21.94 30.99
C GLY A 541 12.74 -22.71 29.67
N ILE A 542 12.27 -22.07 28.59
CA ILE A 542 12.27 -22.69 27.26
C ILE A 542 13.70 -22.89 26.74
N VAL A 543 14.59 -21.90 26.90
CA VAL A 543 15.95 -21.98 26.35
C VAL A 543 16.79 -23.08 27.01
N VAL A 544 16.68 -23.25 28.33
CA VAL A 544 17.60 -24.10 29.10
C VAL A 544 17.21 -25.58 29.06
N ASN A 545 15.97 -25.92 29.44
CA ASN A 545 15.58 -27.32 29.71
C ASN A 545 14.18 -27.67 29.18
N PHE A 546 13.80 -27.15 28.00
CA PHE A 546 12.47 -27.40 27.46
C PHE A 546 12.21 -28.87 27.12
N GLN A 547 11.11 -29.39 27.65
CA GLN A 547 10.49 -30.63 27.20
C GLN A 547 9.06 -30.34 26.72
N VAL A 548 8.60 -31.10 25.72
CA VAL A 548 7.22 -30.97 25.21
C VAL A 548 6.18 -31.12 26.34
N GLY A 549 6.47 -31.96 27.35
CA GLY A 549 5.62 -32.13 28.52
C GLY A 549 5.42 -30.86 29.36
N ASP A 550 6.30 -29.87 29.25
CA ASP A 550 6.24 -28.62 30.01
C ASP A 550 5.18 -27.64 29.47
N VAL A 551 4.70 -27.87 28.25
CA VAL A 551 3.64 -27.07 27.61
C VAL A 551 2.48 -27.91 27.09
N PHE A 552 2.68 -29.20 26.84
CA PHE A 552 1.65 -30.08 26.29
C PHE A 552 1.70 -31.49 26.93
N PRO A 553 0.77 -31.82 27.85
CA PRO A 553 0.77 -33.11 28.53
C PRO A 553 0.30 -34.22 27.58
N SER A 554 0.22 -35.46 28.09
CA SER A 554 -0.28 -36.58 27.29
C SER A 554 -1.78 -36.44 27.02
N ALA A 555 -2.18 -36.53 25.75
CA ALA A 555 -3.58 -36.59 25.34
C ALA A 555 -4.19 -38.01 25.41
N ARG A 556 -3.41 -39.02 25.83
CA ARG A 556 -3.89 -40.41 25.89
C ARG A 556 -5.16 -40.53 26.72
N GLY A 557 -6.16 -41.23 26.18
CA GLY A 557 -7.44 -41.50 26.84
C GLY A 557 -8.47 -40.38 26.75
N LEU A 558 -8.20 -39.29 26.02
CA LEU A 558 -9.21 -38.27 25.71
C LEU A 558 -10.08 -38.74 24.52
N PRO A 559 -11.41 -38.58 24.57
CA PRO A 559 -12.28 -38.93 23.45
C PRO A 559 -12.07 -38.02 22.24
N GLU A 560 -12.12 -38.60 21.04
CA GLU A 560 -11.98 -37.89 19.76
C GLU A 560 -13.08 -38.32 18.78
N GLY A 561 -13.39 -37.48 17.79
CA GLY A 561 -14.41 -37.78 16.77
C GLY A 561 -15.84 -37.86 17.32
N VAL A 562 -16.13 -37.14 18.41
CA VAL A 562 -17.44 -37.13 19.06
C VAL A 562 -18.43 -36.36 18.19
N THR A 563 -19.42 -37.03 17.62
CA THR A 563 -20.46 -36.37 16.82
C THR A 563 -21.31 -35.44 17.68
N GLY A 564 -21.98 -34.44 17.09
CA GLY A 564 -22.89 -33.55 17.82
C GLY A 564 -24.00 -34.31 18.57
N GLN A 565 -24.47 -35.44 18.00
CA GLN A 565 -25.45 -36.31 18.65
C GLN A 565 -24.87 -37.03 19.88
N GLN A 566 -23.63 -37.55 19.78
CA GLN A 566 -22.94 -38.14 20.92
C GLN A 566 -22.63 -37.09 21.99
N LEU A 567 -22.20 -35.89 21.59
CA LEU A 567 -21.97 -34.78 22.51
C LEU A 567 -23.24 -34.45 23.31
N ALA A 568 -24.39 -34.37 22.65
CA ALA A 568 -25.66 -34.12 23.32
C ALA A 568 -26.10 -35.29 24.22
N LYS A 569 -26.00 -36.53 23.72
CA LYS A 569 -26.58 -37.72 24.38
C LYS A 569 -25.69 -38.31 25.47
N GLU A 570 -24.38 -38.38 25.24
CA GLU A 570 -23.43 -39.04 26.13
C GLU A 570 -22.74 -38.04 27.07
N PHE A 571 -22.56 -36.78 26.63
CA PHE A 571 -21.86 -35.76 27.41
C PHE A 571 -22.77 -34.67 27.99
N GLY A 572 -24.05 -34.64 27.58
CA GLY A 572 -25.02 -33.62 28.01
C GLY A 572 -24.80 -32.25 27.36
N GLY A 573 -24.15 -32.21 26.19
CA GLY A 573 -23.69 -30.99 25.54
C GLY A 573 -22.50 -30.35 26.26
N THR A 574 -22.14 -29.12 25.87
CA THR A 574 -21.01 -28.37 26.47
C THR A 574 -21.26 -27.93 27.92
N GLN A 575 -22.47 -28.14 28.45
CA GLN A 575 -22.85 -27.80 29.82
C GLN A 575 -23.08 -29.03 30.71
N GLY A 576 -23.04 -30.24 30.15
CA GLY A 576 -23.30 -31.48 30.87
C GLY A 576 -22.16 -31.88 31.80
N GLU A 577 -22.47 -32.74 32.78
CA GLU A 577 -21.51 -33.14 33.82
C GLU A 577 -20.34 -33.95 33.27
N GLU A 578 -20.58 -34.88 32.34
CA GLU A 578 -19.52 -35.68 31.73
C GLU A 578 -18.56 -34.85 30.87
N TYR A 579 -19.07 -33.82 30.17
CA TYR A 579 -18.22 -32.85 29.49
C TYR A 579 -17.31 -32.12 30.48
N LYS A 580 -17.90 -31.59 31.57
CA LYS A 580 -17.17 -30.85 32.61
C LYS A 580 -16.13 -31.70 33.34
N LYS A 581 -16.39 -33.00 33.55
CA LYS A 581 -15.40 -33.93 34.12
C LYS A 581 -14.16 -34.05 33.23
N LEU A 582 -14.35 -34.17 31.92
CA LEU A 582 -13.24 -34.24 30.97
C LEU A 582 -12.51 -32.92 30.84
N GLU A 583 -13.23 -31.80 30.86
CA GLU A 583 -12.63 -30.46 30.93
C GLU A 583 -11.77 -30.29 32.18
N GLN A 584 -12.28 -30.68 33.35
CA GLN A 584 -11.51 -30.66 34.62
C GLN A 584 -10.28 -31.58 34.57
N GLU A 585 -10.38 -32.75 33.95
CA GLU A 585 -9.23 -33.63 33.75
C GLU A 585 -8.17 -33.01 32.83
N ILE A 586 -8.59 -32.29 31.78
CA ILE A 586 -7.71 -31.50 30.92
C ILE A 586 -7.00 -30.41 31.75
N GLU A 587 -7.75 -29.61 32.51
CA GLU A 587 -7.18 -28.56 33.36
C GLU A 587 -6.20 -29.13 34.40
N ARG A 588 -6.53 -30.29 35.00
CA ARG A 588 -5.64 -30.98 35.95
C ARG A 588 -4.33 -31.42 35.29
N ARG A 589 -4.38 -31.92 34.06
CA ARG A 589 -3.16 -32.29 33.31
C ARG A 589 -2.32 -31.05 32.99
N LEU A 590 -2.95 -29.96 32.58
CA LEU A 590 -2.28 -28.70 32.23
C LEU A 590 -1.65 -28.03 33.46
N ALA A 591 -2.26 -28.11 34.64
CA ALA A 591 -1.67 -27.62 35.89
C ALA A 591 -0.35 -28.34 36.26
N GLY A 592 -0.14 -29.55 35.72
CA GLY A 592 1.12 -30.31 35.87
C GLY A 592 2.28 -29.79 35.00
N CYS A 593 1.99 -28.98 33.97
CA CYS A 593 2.97 -28.46 33.04
C CYS A 593 3.73 -27.26 33.62
N GLN A 594 5.05 -27.36 33.74
CA GLN A 594 5.86 -26.36 34.44
C GLN A 594 5.83 -24.99 33.77
N ALA A 595 5.79 -24.93 32.43
CA ALA A 595 5.82 -23.66 31.71
C ALA A 595 4.46 -22.94 31.72
N LEU A 596 3.37 -23.59 32.15
CA LEU A 596 2.01 -23.01 32.11
C LEU A 596 1.57 -22.34 33.42
N ARG A 597 2.45 -22.24 34.42
CA ARG A 597 2.15 -21.76 35.79
C ARG A 597 2.39 -20.27 36.00
#